data_AF-A0A9Q3V158-F1
#
_entry.id   AF-A0A9Q3V158-F1
#
_cell.length_a   1.000
_cell.length_b   1.000
_cell.length_c   1.000
_cell.angle_alpha   90.00
_cell.angle_beta   90.00
_cell.angle_gamma   90.00
#
_symmetry.space_group_name_H-M   'P 1'
#
loop_
_entity.id
_entity.type
_entity.pdbx_description
1 polymer ?
#
loop_
_entity_poly.entity_id
_entity_poly.type
_entity_poly.pdbx_seq_one_letter_code
_entity_poly.pdbx_strand_id
1 'polypeptide(L)'
;MGSFFYQLRLLTRQHQNVVELKTVLKNQLDALGFAMHHSDEVMGQLRQTIALFETQSKELINAIKKHLKSDDTISSRFAELLKIKGLGILTLATVLAETNVLNYSKTTNSWFLTRVMML
;
A
#
# COMPACT_ATOMS: atom_id res chain seq x y z
N MET A 1 -11.37 15.33 -2.25
CA MET A 1 -11.08 13.87 -2.38
C MET A 1 -11.87 13.14 -1.32
N GLY A 2 -12.53 12.02 -1.64
CA GLY A 2 -13.25 11.24 -0.63
C GLY A 2 -12.29 10.74 0.47
N SER A 3 -12.69 10.88 1.74
CA SER A 3 -11.91 10.50 2.94
C SER A 3 -11.28 9.10 2.82
N PHE A 4 -12.02 8.17 2.21
CA PHE A 4 -11.58 6.79 1.96
C PHE A 4 -10.25 6.69 1.19
N PHE A 5 -10.14 7.35 0.03
CA PHE A 5 -8.94 7.22 -0.82
C PHE A 5 -7.74 7.93 -0.21
N TYR A 6 -7.99 9.03 0.50
CA TYR A 6 -6.96 9.74 1.24
C TYR A 6 -6.37 8.85 2.34
N GLN A 7 -7.22 8.21 3.15
CA GLN A 7 -6.77 7.29 4.20
C GLN A 7 -6.03 6.08 3.62
N LEU A 8 -6.54 5.49 2.53
CA LEU A 8 -5.86 4.39 1.84
C LEU A 8 -4.45 4.82 1.38
N ARG A 9 -4.30 6.04 0.86
CA ARG A 9 -3.01 6.59 0.41
C ARG A 9 -2.03 6.79 1.56
N LEU A 10 -2.50 7.27 2.71
CA LEU A 10 -1.66 7.39 3.90
C LEU A 10 -1.13 6.01 4.34
N LEU A 11 -2.00 5.00 4.36
CA LEU A 11 -1.61 3.64 4.74
C LEU A 11 -0.59 3.02 3.77
N THR A 12 -0.80 3.15 2.46
CA THR A 12 0.11 2.58 1.45
C THR A 12 1.46 3.30 1.44
N ARG A 13 1.48 4.63 1.55
CA ARG A 13 2.73 5.40 1.63
C ARG A 13 3.49 5.11 2.92
N GLN A 14 2.81 5.00 4.06
CA GLN A 14 3.47 4.64 5.31
C GLN A 14 4.06 3.22 5.25
N HIS A 15 3.35 2.26 4.62
CA HIS A 15 3.91 0.93 4.39
C HIS A 15 5.20 0.99 3.56
N GLN A 16 5.21 1.78 2.48
CA GLN A 16 6.39 1.98 1.65
C GLN A 16 7.56 2.56 2.47
N ASN A 17 7.31 3.64 3.21
CA ASN A 17 8.31 4.30 4.06
C ASN A 17 8.93 3.32 5.07
N VAL A 18 8.11 2.52 5.77
CA VAL A 18 8.58 1.54 6.76
C VAL A 18 9.46 0.47 6.12
N VAL A 19 9.09 -0.02 4.93
CA VAL A 19 9.88 -1.03 4.21
C VAL A 19 11.21 -0.45 3.73
N GLU A 20 11.22 0.78 3.22
CA GLU A 20 12.44 1.48 2.79
C GLU A 20 13.39 1.71 3.97
N LEU A 21 12.88 2.28 5.07
CA LEU A 21 13.67 2.52 6.29
C LEU A 21 14.23 1.21 6.85
N LYS A 22 13.42 0.14 6.88
CA LYS A 22 13.91 -1.19 7.29
C LYS A 22 15.07 -1.65 6.41
N THR A 23 15.00 -1.43 5.10
CA THR A 23 16.06 -1.83 4.16
C THR A 23 17.34 -1.05 4.43
N VAL A 24 17.24 0.27 4.67
CA VAL A 24 18.38 1.10 5.08
C VAL A 24 19.03 0.56 6.36
N LEU A 25 18.24 0.25 7.39
CA LEU A 25 18.76 -0.28 8.65
C LEU A 25 19.40 -1.67 8.50
N LYS A 26 18.84 -2.54 7.64
CA LYS A 26 19.45 -3.83 7.33
C LYS A 26 20.81 -3.66 6.67
N ASN A 27 20.92 -2.76 5.69
CA ASN A 27 22.19 -2.47 5.04
C ASN A 27 23.23 -1.92 6.02
N GLN A 28 22.81 -1.06 6.97
CA GLN A 28 23.69 -0.58 8.04
C GLN A 28 24.15 -1.71 8.96
N LEU A 29 23.24 -2.60 9.36
CA LEU A 29 23.56 -3.76 10.19
C LEU A 29 24.55 -4.70 9.49
N ASP A 30 24.34 -4.96 8.20
CA ASP A 30 25.23 -5.81 7.40
C ASP A 30 26.61 -5.16 7.26
N ALA A 31 26.68 -3.86 6.96
CA ALA A 31 27.95 -3.13 6.88
C ALA A 31 28.73 -3.13 8.21
N LEU A 32 28.04 -2.94 9.34
CA LEU A 32 28.65 -3.04 10.68
C LEU A 32 29.12 -4.46 10.99
N GLY A 33 28.37 -5.49 10.56
CA GLY A 33 28.75 -6.88 10.74
C GLY A 33 30.06 -7.27 10.03
N PHE A 34 30.44 -6.55 8.97
CA PHE A 34 31.72 -6.73 8.27
C PHE A 34 32.81 -5.73 8.69
N ALA A 35 32.51 -4.82 9.62
CA ALA A 35 33.47 -3.83 10.08
C ALA A 35 34.52 -4.44 11.02
N MET A 36 35.78 -4.00 10.88
CA MET A 36 36.90 -4.43 11.74
C MET A 36 36.66 -4.11 13.22
N HIS A 37 35.97 -3.01 13.51
CA HIS A 37 35.49 -2.65 14.83
C HIS A 37 33.98 -2.44 14.74
N HIS A 38 33.22 -3.19 15.53
CA HIS A 38 31.77 -3.05 15.65
C HIS A 38 31.39 -2.89 17.13
N SER A 39 30.23 -2.27 17.37
CA SER A 39 29.60 -2.18 18.69
C SER A 39 28.39 -3.09 18.71
N ASP A 40 28.38 -4.04 19.64
CA ASP A 40 27.27 -4.95 19.87
C ASP A 40 26.02 -4.21 20.32
N GLU A 41 26.18 -3.12 21.07
CA GLU A 41 25.08 -2.24 21.50
C GLU A 41 24.38 -1.61 20.30
N VAL A 42 25.15 -1.04 19.37
CA VAL A 42 24.61 -0.42 18.15
C VAL A 42 23.93 -1.47 17.27
N MET A 43 24.57 -2.64 17.09
CA MET A 43 23.97 -3.74 16.33
C MET A 43 22.66 -4.24 16.98
N GLY A 44 22.62 -4.30 18.30
CA GLY A 44 21.42 -4.63 19.08
C GLY A 44 20.27 -3.64 18.82
N GLN A 45 20.55 -2.34 18.87
CA GLN A 45 19.56 -1.29 18.58
C GLN A 45 19.03 -1.37 17.13
N LEU A 46 19.91 -1.60 16.16
CA LEU A 46 19.51 -1.79 14.76
C LEU A 46 18.60 -3.01 14.59
N ARG A 47 18.94 -4.15 15.20
CA ARG A 47 18.09 -5.37 15.16
C ARG A 47 16.72 -5.14 15.78
N GLN A 48 16.66 -4.48 16.93
CA GLN A 48 15.40 -4.13 17.60
C GLN A 48 14.53 -3.22 16.72
N THR A 49 15.14 -2.22 16.08
CA THR A 49 14.42 -1.29 15.21
C THR A 49 13.93 -1.98 13.93
N ILE A 50 14.73 -2.88 13.34
CA ILE A 50 14.31 -3.72 12.21
C ILE A 50 13.10 -4.57 12.60
N ALA A 51 13.12 -5.23 13.76
CA ALA A 51 12.02 -6.06 14.23
C ALA A 51 10.72 -5.24 14.49
N LEU A 52 10.86 -4.01 14.99
CA LEU A 52 9.75 -3.08 15.10
C LEU A 52 9.14 -2.76 13.74
N PHE A 53 9.97 -2.40 12.75
CA PHE A 53 9.49 -2.09 11.39
C PHE A 53 8.88 -3.30 10.67
N GLU A 54 9.34 -4.53 10.95
CA GLU A 54 8.69 -5.73 10.46
C GLU A 54 7.28 -5.91 11.01
N THR A 55 7.10 -5.64 12.30
CA THR A 55 5.78 -5.67 12.95
C THR A 55 4.87 -4.60 12.37
N GLN A 56 5.34 -3.35 12.30
CA GLN A 56 4.57 -2.22 11.77
C GLN A 56 4.17 -2.43 10.29
N SER A 57 5.04 -2.98 9.45
CA SER A 57 4.71 -3.31 8.05
C SER A 57 3.56 -4.32 7.97
N LYS A 58 3.55 -5.36 8.81
CA LYS A 58 2.44 -6.34 8.87
C LYS A 58 1.14 -5.70 9.37
N GLU A 59 1.23 -4.84 10.38
CA GLU A 59 0.08 -4.10 10.89
C GLU A 59 -0.54 -3.19 9.83
N LEU A 60 0.30 -2.49 9.05
CA LEU A 60 -0.15 -1.65 7.94
C LEU A 60 -0.83 -2.47 6.84
N ILE A 61 -0.31 -3.65 6.48
CA ILE A 61 -0.97 -4.56 5.54
C ILE A 61 -2.37 -4.94 6.05
N ASN A 62 -2.49 -5.24 7.35
CA ASN A 62 -3.78 -5.57 7.95
C ASN A 62 -4.72 -4.36 7.98
N ALA A 63 -4.22 -3.17 8.27
CA ALA A 63 -4.98 -1.93 8.22
C ALA A 63 -5.50 -1.63 6.80
N ILE A 64 -4.65 -1.80 5.77
CA ILE A 64 -5.03 -1.67 4.35
C ILE A 64 -6.15 -2.65 4.01
N LYS A 65 -6.01 -3.93 4.38
CA LYS A 65 -7.06 -4.94 4.14
C LYS A 65 -8.37 -4.60 4.83
N LYS A 66 -8.33 -4.12 6.08
CA LYS A 66 -9.53 -3.70 6.82
C LYS A 66 -10.18 -2.48 6.17
N HIS A 67 -9.38 -1.49 5.77
CA HIS A 67 -9.86 -0.29 5.09
C HIS A 67 -10.56 -0.63 3.76
N LEU A 68 -9.96 -1.49 2.94
CA LEU A 68 -10.55 -1.94 1.68
C LEU A 68 -11.88 -2.69 1.87
N LYS A 69 -12.04 -3.40 2.99
CA LYS A 69 -13.29 -4.11 3.34
C LYS A 69 -14.36 -3.22 3.95
N SER A 70 -14.05 -1.97 4.30
CA SER A 70 -15.02 -1.05 4.92
C SER A 70 -16.04 -0.48 3.93
N ASP A 71 -15.81 -0.65 2.63
CA ASP A 71 -16.73 -0.24 1.56
C ASP A 71 -16.98 -1.43 0.63
N ASP A 72 -18.23 -1.92 0.60
CA ASP A 72 -18.63 -3.10 -0.17
C ASP A 72 -18.48 -2.91 -1.69
N THR A 73 -18.67 -1.69 -2.19
CA THR A 73 -18.53 -1.37 -3.62
C THR A 73 -17.07 -1.41 -4.02
N ILE A 74 -16.18 -0.91 -3.16
CA ILE A 74 -14.74 -0.98 -3.40
C ILE A 74 -14.24 -2.42 -3.22
N SER A 75 -14.68 -3.11 -2.17
CA SER A 75 -14.28 -4.48 -1.84
C SER A 75 -14.58 -5.46 -2.98
N SER A 76 -15.80 -5.41 -3.52
CA SER A 76 -16.22 -6.27 -4.65
C SER A 76 -15.35 -6.06 -5.89
N ARG A 77 -15.13 -4.81 -6.29
CA ARG A 77 -14.27 -4.45 -7.43
C ARG A 77 -12.81 -4.81 -7.20
N PHE A 78 -12.33 -4.62 -5.98
CA PHE A 78 -10.97 -5.01 -5.60
C PHE A 78 -10.77 -6.51 -5.71
N ALA A 79 -11.78 -7.31 -5.32
CA ALA A 79 -11.75 -8.77 -5.46
C ALA A 79 -11.74 -9.23 -6.93
N GLU A 80 -12.43 -8.52 -7.83
CA GLU A 80 -12.35 -8.80 -9.27
C GLU A 80 -10.95 -8.53 -9.84
N LEU A 81 -10.35 -7.40 -9.47
CA LEU A 81 -9.01 -7.03 -9.93
C LEU A 81 -7.91 -7.96 -9.38
N LEU A 82 -8.08 -8.48 -8.16
CA LEU A 82 -7.18 -9.48 -7.57
C LEU A 82 -7.18 -10.84 -8.31
N LYS A 83 -8.19 -11.13 -9.16
CA LYS A 83 -8.19 -12.36 -9.97
C LYS A 83 -7.13 -12.33 -11.08
N ILE A 84 -6.61 -11.15 -11.42
CA ILE A 84 -5.53 -11.00 -12.39
C ILE A 84 -4.26 -11.63 -11.81
N LYS A 85 -3.80 -12.70 -12.47
CA LYS A 85 -2.60 -13.43 -12.06
C LYS A 85 -1.39 -12.48 -11.96
N GLY A 86 -0.73 -12.49 -10.81
CA GLY A 86 0.49 -11.69 -10.57
C GLY A 86 0.25 -10.31 -9.93
N LEU A 87 -1.01 -9.88 -9.71
CA LEU A 87 -1.29 -8.66 -8.96
C LEU A 87 -1.41 -8.94 -7.45
N GLY A 88 -0.54 -8.30 -6.68
CA GLY A 88 -0.59 -8.32 -5.21
C GLY A 88 -1.53 -7.25 -4.65
N ILE A 89 -2.04 -7.51 -3.44
CA ILE A 89 -2.94 -6.58 -2.71
C ILE A 89 -2.31 -5.19 -2.58
N LEU A 90 -1.02 -5.10 -2.22
CA LEU A 90 -0.34 -3.82 -2.04
C LEU A 90 -0.26 -3.02 -3.34
N THR A 91 0.14 -3.66 -4.44
CA THR A 91 0.23 -3.02 -5.76
C THR A 91 -1.13 -2.43 -6.16
N LEU A 92 -2.18 -3.24 -6.02
CA LEU A 92 -3.53 -2.80 -6.38
C LEU A 92 -4.05 -1.69 -5.45
N ALA A 93 -3.79 -1.80 -4.14
CA ALA A 93 -4.15 -0.78 -3.17
C ALA A 93 -3.44 0.55 -3.43
N THR A 94 -2.16 0.52 -3.80
CA THR A 94 -1.39 1.71 -4.15
C THR A 94 -1.92 2.37 -5.42
N VAL A 95 -2.16 1.60 -6.49
CA VAL A 95 -2.76 2.13 -7.72
C VAL A 95 -4.11 2.76 -7.42
N LEU A 96 -4.96 2.09 -6.65
CA LEU A 96 -6.27 2.60 -6.25
C LEU A 96 -6.18 3.91 -5.47
N ALA A 97 -5.24 3.98 -4.52
CA ALA A 97 -5.03 5.13 -3.67
C ALA A 97 -4.52 6.35 -4.43
N GLU A 98 -3.57 6.17 -5.35
CA GLU A 98 -2.96 7.29 -6.10
C GLU A 98 -3.89 7.79 -7.22
N THR A 99 -4.57 6.88 -7.91
CA THR A 99 -5.40 7.25 -9.07
C THR A 99 -6.80 7.75 -8.71
N ASN A 100 -7.29 7.45 -7.49
CA ASN A 100 -8.70 7.68 -7.09
C ASN A 100 -9.72 7.12 -8.11
N VAL A 101 -9.31 6.16 -8.95
CA VAL A 101 -10.01 5.81 -10.21
C VAL A 101 -11.42 5.26 -9.99
N LEU A 102 -11.68 4.60 -8.86
CA LEU A 102 -13.01 4.04 -8.59
C LEU A 102 -14.09 5.10 -8.33
N ASN A 103 -13.75 6.38 -8.16
CA ASN A 103 -14.75 7.45 -8.12
C ASN A 103 -15.39 7.74 -9.48
N TYR A 104 -14.68 7.49 -10.58
CA TYR A 104 -15.12 7.92 -11.92
C TYR A 104 -16.08 6.96 -12.62
N SER A 105 -16.37 5.78 -12.06
CA SER A 105 -17.30 4.84 -12.69
C SER A 105 -18.78 5.17 -12.46
N LYS A 106 -19.12 6.28 -11.76
CA LYS A 106 -20.52 6.70 -11.60
C LYS A 106 -21.05 7.49 -12.79
N THR A 107 -20.21 7.78 -13.78
CA THR A 107 -20.64 8.45 -15.00
C THR A 107 -20.85 7.42 -16.12
N THR A 108 -21.87 6.59 -15.98
CA THR A 108 -22.61 6.14 -17.15
C THR A 108 -23.22 7.39 -17.77
N ASN A 109 -22.46 7.98 -18.70
CA ASN A 109 -22.87 9.13 -19.49
C ASN A 109 -24.13 8.76 -20.29
N SER A 110 -25.31 9.00 -19.70
CA SER A 110 -26.61 8.95 -20.38
C SER A 110 -26.61 9.80 -21.67
N TRP A 111 -25.82 10.89 -21.69
CA TRP A 111 -25.66 11.78 -22.85
C TRP A 111 -24.86 11.21 -24.03
N PHE A 112 -24.13 10.09 -23.85
CA PHE A 112 -23.45 9.42 -24.96
C PHE A 112 -24.41 8.53 -25.77
N LEU A 113 -25.44 7.95 -25.13
CA LEU A 113 -26.44 7.12 -25.82
C LEU A 113 -27.48 7.97 -26.57
N THR A 114 -27.79 9.18 -26.10
CA THR A 114 -28.76 10.06 -26.76
C THR A 114 -28.26 10.63 -28.09
N ARG A 115 -26.94 10.72 -28.29
CA ARG A 115 -26.34 11.32 -29.49
C ARG A 115 -25.99 10.31 -30.58
N VAL A 116 -26.00 9.01 -30.27
CA VAL A 116 -25.75 7.91 -31.24
C VAL A 116 -27.05 7.31 -31.77
N MET A 117 -28.18 7.44 -31.06
CA MET A 117 -29.51 7.01 -31.57
C MET A 117 -30.25 8.05 -32.42
N MET A 118 -29.60 9.18 -32.77
CA MET A 118 -30.20 10.26 -33.55
C MET A 118 -29.41 10.56 -34.85
N LEU A 119 -28.72 9.56 -35.39
CA LEU A 119 -28.17 9.48 -36.74
C LEU A 119 -28.55 8.13 -37.34
#